data_AF-A0A7X9BAG0-F1
#
_entry.id   AF-A0A7X9BAG0-F1
#
_cell.length_a   1.000
_cell.length_b   1.000
_cell.length_c   1.000
_cell.angle_alpha   90.00
_cell.angle_beta   90.00
_cell.angle_gamma   90.00
#
_symmetry.space_group_name_H-M   'P 1'
#
loop_
_entity.id
_entity.type
_entity.pdbx_description
1 polymer ?
#
loop_
_entity_poly.entity_id
_entity_poly.type
_entity_poly.pdbx_seq_one_letter_code
_entity_poly.pdbx_strand_id
1 'polypeptide(L)'
;MKIVGNFLLLVLKIFLLPLLLISFLSSLLLGAVGTIGKVALSLLNLFLLIGIVGSIIQGDSELIYGLGLLFVIATTFLLFDSIPLFFARISGKLTGFLWYWF
;
A
#
# COMPACT_ATOMS: atom_id res chain seq x y z
N MET A 1 -22.79 30.29 28.49
CA MET A 1 -22.12 29.02 28.10
C MET A 1 -21.85 28.86 26.59
N LYS A 2 -22.56 29.56 25.68
CA LYS A 2 -22.29 29.49 24.22
C LYS A 2 -20.87 29.94 23.79
N ILE A 3 -20.30 30.93 24.47
CA ILE A 3 -18.97 31.49 24.12
C ILE A 3 -17.84 30.47 24.38
N VAL A 4 -17.87 29.78 25.53
CA VAL A 4 -16.86 28.77 25.88
C VAL A 4 -16.92 27.57 24.94
N GLY A 5 -18.13 27.11 24.57
CA GLY A 5 -18.31 26.04 23.58
C GLY A 5 -17.79 26.42 22.18
N ASN A 6 -18.05 27.64 21.72
CA ASN A 6 -17.52 28.12 20.43
C ASN A 6 -16.00 28.27 20.44
N PHE A 7 -15.42 28.70 21.55
CA PHE A 7 -13.96 28.81 21.69
C PHE A 7 -13.29 27.43 21.66
N LEU A 8 -13.87 26.45 22.36
CA LEU A 8 -13.44 25.05 22.32
C LEU A 8 -13.52 24.45 20.91
N LEU A 9 -14.62 24.71 20.18
CA LEU A 9 -14.77 24.29 18.78
C LEU A 9 -13.74 24.92 17.86
N LEU A 10 -13.42 26.20 18.07
CA LEU A 10 -12.42 26.92 17.29
C LEU A 10 -11.01 26.36 17.51
N VAL A 11 -10.66 26.06 18.76
CA VAL A 11 -9.41 25.37 19.11
C VAL A 11 -9.36 23.98 18.48
N LEU A 12 -10.44 23.19 18.58
CA LEU A 12 -10.53 21.87 17.95
C LEU A 12 -10.34 21.93 16.44
N LYS A 13 -10.97 22.89 15.74
CA LYS A 13 -10.79 23.10 14.29
C LYS A 13 -9.35 23.45 13.93
N ILE A 14 -8.70 24.31 14.70
CA ILE A 14 -7.30 24.71 14.47
C ILE A 14 -6.34 23.51 14.57
N PHE A 15 -6.59 22.57 15.49
CA PHE A 15 -5.76 21.37 15.62
C PHE A 15 -6.14 20.25 14.65
N LEU A 16 -7.43 20.07 14.36
CA LEU A 16 -7.91 18.99 13.48
C LEU A 16 -7.47 19.19 12.03
N LEU A 17 -7.48 20.44 11.53
CA LEU A 17 -7.15 20.75 10.15
C LEU A 17 -5.71 20.38 9.76
N PRO A 18 -4.66 20.78 10.51
CA PRO A 18 -3.29 20.33 10.24
C PRO A 18 -3.10 18.83 10.48
N LEU A 19 -3.81 18.23 11.45
CA LEU A 19 -3.75 16.79 11.69
C LEU A 19 -4.29 15.98 10.50
N LEU A 20 -5.42 16.42 9.94
CA LEU A 20 -6.03 15.86 8.75
C LEU A 20 -5.12 16.03 7.52
N LEU A 21 -4.46 17.19 7.39
CA LEU A 21 -3.52 17.46 6.30
C LEU A 21 -2.30 16.53 6.37
N ILE A 22 -1.70 16.36 7.55
CA ILE A 22 -0.57 15.42 7.77
C ILE A 22 -1.00 13.98 7.50
N SER A 23 -2.17 13.58 7.98
CA SER A 23 -2.78 12.27 7.70
C SER A 23 -2.92 12.04 6.20
N PHE A 24 -3.45 13.03 5.47
CA PHE A 24 -3.62 12.93 4.02
C PHE A 24 -2.27 12.81 3.29
N LEU A 25 -1.32 13.68 3.58
CA LEU A 25 0.04 13.64 3.00
C LEU A 25 0.76 12.33 3.29
N SER A 26 0.70 11.84 4.53
CA SER A 26 1.31 10.56 4.92
C SER A 26 0.67 9.38 4.19
N SER A 27 -0.65 9.38 4.01
CA SER A 27 -1.35 8.34 3.24
C SER A 27 -0.95 8.34 1.76
N LEU A 28 -0.71 9.52 1.19
CA LEU A 28 -0.32 9.69 -0.21
C LEU A 28 1.11 9.19 -0.44
N LEU A 29 2.03 9.53 0.47
CA LEU A 29 3.41 9.04 0.46
C LEU A 29 3.49 7.53 0.68
N LEU A 30 2.77 6.99 1.67
CA LEU A 30 2.70 5.53 1.90
C LEU A 30 2.09 4.80 0.71
N GLY A 31 1.06 5.38 0.09
CA GLY A 31 0.47 4.86 -1.14
C GLY A 31 1.48 4.79 -2.29
N ALA A 32 2.26 5.85 -2.51
CA ALA A 32 3.27 5.91 -3.56
C ALA A 32 4.46 4.96 -3.32
N VAL A 33 4.96 4.87 -2.08
CA VAL A 33 6.04 3.93 -1.74
C VAL A 33 5.55 2.49 -1.89
N GLY A 34 4.32 2.19 -1.47
CA GLY A 34 3.71 0.88 -1.63
C GLY A 34 3.51 0.47 -3.08
N THR A 35 3.11 1.38 -3.97
CA THR A 35 2.96 1.05 -5.41
C THR A 35 4.31 0.79 -6.07
N ILE A 36 5.34 1.57 -5.76
CA ILE A 36 6.70 1.37 -6.31
C ILE A 36 7.27 0.02 -5.88
N GLY A 37 7.17 -0.33 -4.59
CA GLY A 37 7.62 -1.62 -4.07
C GLY A 37 6.94 -2.81 -4.77
N LYS A 38 5.64 -2.70 -5.04
CA LYS A 38 4.88 -3.73 -5.76
C LYS A 38 5.26 -3.87 -7.22
N VAL A 39 5.51 -2.75 -7.90
CA VAL A 39 5.98 -2.79 -9.29
C VAL A 39 7.32 -3.52 -9.35
N ALA A 40 8.26 -3.19 -8.45
CA ALA A 40 9.55 -3.88 -8.36
C ALA A 40 9.40 -5.39 -8.08
N LEU A 41 8.57 -5.78 -7.11
CA LEU A 41 8.31 -7.21 -6.84
C LEU A 41 7.64 -7.91 -8.02
N SER A 42 6.71 -7.25 -8.72
CA SER A 42 6.04 -7.83 -9.89
C SER A 42 7.01 -8.05 -11.06
N LEU A 43 7.94 -7.11 -11.27
CA LEU A 43 8.99 -7.22 -12.28
C LEU A 43 9.95 -8.36 -11.93
N LEU A 44 10.35 -8.47 -10.66
CA LEU A 44 11.16 -9.59 -10.18
C LEU A 44 10.45 -10.94 -10.41
N ASN A 45 9.14 -11.01 -10.12
CA ASN A 45 8.34 -12.20 -10.43
C ASN A 45 8.26 -12.50 -11.92
N LEU A 46 8.21 -11.48 -12.77
CA LEU A 46 8.24 -11.66 -14.22
C LEU A 46 9.58 -12.25 -14.68
N PHE A 47 10.70 -11.78 -14.13
CA PHE A 47 12.03 -12.35 -14.40
C PHE A 47 12.13 -13.80 -13.94
N LEU A 48 11.60 -14.13 -12.75
CA LEU A 48 11.54 -15.51 -12.26
C LEU A 48 10.72 -16.40 -13.20
N LEU A 49 9.57 -15.92 -13.68
CA LEU A 49 8.73 -16.64 -14.63
C LEU A 49 9.48 -16.93 -15.94
N ILE A 50 10.17 -15.93 -16.50
CA ILE A 50 11.00 -16.10 -17.70
C ILE A 50 12.11 -17.13 -17.44
N GLY A 51 12.74 -17.07 -16.27
CA GLY A 51 13.74 -18.04 -15.82
C GLY A 51 13.17 -19.47 -15.78
N ILE A 52 12.00 -19.67 -15.18
CA ILE A 52 11.32 -20.97 -15.14
C ILE A 52 11.06 -21.50 -16.56
N VAL A 53 10.51 -20.66 -17.45
CA VAL A 53 10.24 -21.05 -18.84
C VAL A 53 11.54 -21.44 -19.57
N GLY A 54 12.61 -20.68 -19.39
CA GLY A 54 13.93 -21.00 -19.94
C GLY A 54 14.49 -22.33 -19.41
N SER A 55 14.37 -22.57 -18.11
CA SER A 55 14.81 -23.83 -17.47
C SER A 55 13.99 -25.04 -17.91
N ILE A 56 12.67 -24.86 -18.15
CA ILE A 56 11.81 -25.91 -18.75
C ILE A 56 12.32 -26.30 -20.14
N ILE A 57 12.67 -25.31 -20.97
CA ILE A 57 13.20 -25.56 -22.32
C ILE A 57 14.53 -26.31 -22.26
N GLN A 58 15.39 -26.00 -21.27
CA GLN A 58 16.68 -26.64 -21.08
C GLN A 58 16.59 -28.01 -20.38
N GLY A 59 15.43 -28.37 -19.83
CA GLY A 59 15.22 -29.63 -19.10
C GLY A 59 15.91 -29.69 -17.73
N ASP A 60 16.29 -28.55 -17.15
CA ASP A 60 16.94 -28.50 -15.84
C ASP A 60 15.89 -28.50 -14.72
N SER A 61 15.60 -29.69 -14.20
CA SER A 61 14.62 -29.87 -13.14
C SER A 61 14.98 -29.13 -11.85
N GLU A 62 16.26 -29.04 -11.50
CA GLU A 62 16.69 -28.42 -10.24
C GLU A 62 16.42 -26.90 -10.25
N LEU A 63 16.72 -26.24 -11.37
CA LEU A 63 16.41 -24.83 -11.58
C LEU A 63 14.91 -24.56 -11.62
N ILE A 64 14.12 -25.45 -12.23
CA ILE A 64 12.65 -25.31 -12.28
C ILE A 64 12.08 -25.32 -10.86
N TYR A 65 12.48 -26.26 -10.01
CA TYR A 65 11.99 -26.33 -8.64
C TYR A 65 12.46 -25.13 -7.79
N GLY A 66 13.73 -24.73 -7.93
CA GLY A 66 14.28 -23.58 -7.20
C GLY A 66 13.60 -22.25 -7.57
N LEU A 67 13.50 -21.96 -8.87
CA LEU A 67 12.85 -20.74 -9.36
C LEU A 67 11.33 -20.77 -9.15
N GLY A 68 10.70 -21.94 -9.29
CA GLY A 68 9.29 -22.13 -9.00
C GLY A 68 8.94 -21.83 -7.55
N LEU A 69 9.77 -22.30 -6.61
CA LEU A 69 9.57 -22.03 -5.18
C LEU A 69 9.75 -20.54 -4.86
N LEU A 70 10.78 -19.89 -5.42
CA LEU A 70 10.97 -18.43 -5.30
C LEU A 70 9.79 -17.64 -5.87
N PHE A 71 9.25 -18.06 -7.02
CA PHE A 71 8.08 -17.44 -7.64
C PHE A 71 6.84 -17.57 -6.75
N VAL A 72 6.59 -18.73 -6.15
CA VAL A 72 5.45 -18.92 -5.23
C VAL A 72 5.60 -18.02 -4.00
N ILE A 73 6.79 -17.96 -3.39
CA ILE A 73 7.04 -17.09 -2.23
C ILE A 73 6.79 -15.63 -2.58
N ALA A 74 7.40 -15.13 -3.66
CA ALA A 74 7.26 -13.73 -4.06
C ALA A 74 5.82 -13.37 -4.46
N THR A 75 5.09 -14.28 -5.09
CA THR A 75 3.66 -14.09 -5.40
C THR A 75 2.81 -14.05 -4.13
N THR A 76 3.13 -14.89 -3.16
CA THR A 76 2.45 -14.91 -1.86
C THR A 76 2.67 -13.60 -1.10
N PHE A 77 3.91 -13.08 -1.10
CA PHE A 77 4.21 -11.76 -0.53
C PHE A 77 3.42 -10.63 -1.19
N LEU A 78 3.30 -10.63 -2.53
CA LEU A 78 2.48 -9.65 -3.25
C LEU A 78 1.00 -9.71 -2.86
N LEU A 79 0.47 -10.91 -2.64
CA LEU A 79 -0.91 -11.11 -2.17
C LEU A 79 -1.10 -10.56 -0.76
N PHE A 80 -0.21 -10.87 0.19
CA PHE A 80 -0.32 -10.35 1.55
C PHE A 80 -0.15 -8.83 1.62
N ASP A 81 0.77 -8.26 0.83
CA ASP A 81 0.99 -6.82 0.77
C ASP A 81 -0.20 -6.05 0.13
N SER A 82 -1.12 -6.75 -0.52
CA SER A 82 -2.39 -6.16 -1.00
C SER A 82 -3.39 -5.85 0.11
N ILE A 83 -3.30 -6.54 1.25
CA ILE A 83 -4.26 -6.42 2.35
C ILE A 83 -4.14 -5.05 3.05
N PRO A 84 -2.97 -4.58 3.52
CA PRO A 84 -2.85 -3.27 4.16
C PRO A 84 -3.23 -2.11 3.23
N LEU A 85 -2.92 -2.24 1.93
CA LEU A 85 -3.27 -1.24 0.92
C LEU A 85 -4.77 -1.12 0.68
N PHE A 86 -5.52 -2.22 0.79
CA PHE A 86 -6.98 -2.20 0.76
C PHE A 86 -7.54 -1.40 1.94
N PHE A 87 -7.05 -1.65 3.16
CA PHE A 87 -7.43 -0.89 4.35
C PHE A 87 -6.99 0.58 4.29
N ALA A 88 -5.79 0.88 3.79
CA ALA A 88 -5.31 2.24 3.60
C ALA A 88 -6.19 3.03 2.62
N ARG A 89 -6.68 2.38 1.54
CA ARG A 89 -7.58 3.01 0.57
C ARG A 89 -8.96 3.30 1.16
N ILE A 90 -9.48 2.40 2.01
CA ILE A 90 -10.72 2.63 2.76
C ILE A 90 -10.54 3.78 3.74
N SER A 91 -9.44 3.77 4.50
CA SER A 91 -9.10 4.84 5.45
C SER A 91 -8.97 6.20 4.75
N GLY A 92 -8.30 6.27 3.59
CA GLY A 92 -8.13 7.48 2.80
C GLY A 92 -9.46 8.06 2.27
N LYS A 93 -10.38 7.19 1.85
CA LYS A 93 -11.75 7.62 1.48
C LYS A 93 -12.51 8.16 2.67
N LEU A 94 -12.33 7.56 3.85
CA LEU A 94 -12.97 7.99 5.08
C LEU A 94 -12.43 9.34 5.55
N THR A 95 -11.12 9.57 5.51
CA THR A 95 -10.51 10.87 5.81
C THR A 95 -10.90 11.94 4.79
N GLY A 96 -10.99 11.61 3.50
CA GLY A 96 -11.52 12.51 2.48
C GLY A 96 -12.99 12.88 2.70
N PHE A 97 -13.82 11.89 3.09
CA PHE A 97 -15.20 12.15 3.47
C PHE A 97 -15.28 13.04 4.71
N LEU A 98 -14.50 12.79 5.76
CA LEU A 98 -14.46 13.63 6.96
C LEU A 98 -14.01 15.07 6.65
N TRP A 99 -13.09 15.25 5.70
CA TRP A 99 -12.66 16.58 5.24
C TRP A 99 -13.80 17.37 4.58
N TYR A 100 -14.68 16.70 3.83
CA TYR A 100 -15.85 17.36 3.22
C TYR A 100 -16.81 17.98 4.24
N TRP A 101 -16.87 17.44 5.46
CA TRP A 101 -17.77 17.91 6.53
C TRP A 101 -17.17 19.00 7.43
N PHE A 102 -15.89 19.34 7.27
CA PHE A 102 -15.18 20.32 8.14
C PHE A 102 -15.13 21.74 7.57
#